data_AF-A0ABC9N4T0-F1
#
_entry.id   AF-A0ABC9N4T0-F1
#
_cell.length_a   1.000
_cell.length_b   1.000
_cell.length_c   1.000
_cell.angle_alpha   90.00
_cell.angle_beta   90.00
_cell.angle_gamma   90.00
#
_symmetry.space_group_name_H-M   'P 1'
#
loop_
_entity.id
_entity.type
_entity.pdbx_description
1 polymer ?
#
loop_
_entity_poly.entity_id
_entity_poly.type
_entity_poly.pdbx_seq_one_letter_code
_entity_poly.pdbx_strand_id
1 'polypeptide(L)'
;MARNFTSRTQVVLGYSGYERGKGWLHKRAAFDNLFTSMRYLGFALAGSPYMGIGRNLAYRKELFYQQKGFSAHLNLQRGDDDLFINHVATPENTRVETDANAIVRMQPLLRTKDWKEEKIGYASTARLYHGMQRWLAGFETLTRLVFHASWIAAMVIGILHFHWLAAGVACLLFLFRFTLQAVIVNKTARDLEEQRRYYFTLPAFDLLQPIQSLRWKWYCLFRKKSDFLRK
;
A
#
# COMPACT_ATOMS: atom_id res chain seq x y z
N MET A 1 19.20 2.50 7.95
CA MET A 1 18.57 3.82 8.19
C MET A 1 19.59 4.95 8.28
N ALA A 2 20.49 4.95 9.27
CA ALA A 2 21.41 6.07 9.53
C ALA A 2 22.29 6.48 8.34
N ARG A 3 22.75 5.49 7.54
CA ARG A 3 23.62 5.71 6.36
C ARG A 3 23.00 6.60 5.28
N ASN A 4 21.67 6.70 5.23
CA ASN A 4 20.99 7.49 4.21
C ASN A 4 20.87 8.97 4.57
N PHE A 5 21.16 9.36 5.82
CA PHE A 5 21.17 10.76 6.22
C PHE A 5 22.41 11.47 5.67
N THR A 6 22.19 12.25 4.61
CA THR A 6 23.14 13.25 4.11
C THR A 6 22.79 14.63 4.67
N SER A 7 23.57 15.66 4.37
CA SER A 7 23.27 17.05 4.76
C SER A 7 21.92 17.55 4.24
N ARG A 8 21.44 17.02 3.10
CA ARG A 8 20.16 17.39 2.49
C ARG A 8 19.01 16.46 2.89
N THR A 9 19.31 15.22 3.27
CA THR A 9 18.28 14.24 3.63
C THR A 9 17.78 14.50 5.04
N GLN A 10 16.48 14.75 5.17
CA GLN A 10 15.81 14.98 6.44
C GLN A 10 14.87 13.83 6.81
N VAL A 11 14.42 13.03 5.83
CA VAL A 11 13.50 11.90 5.99
C VAL A 11 14.08 10.66 5.33
N VAL A 12 14.05 9.53 6.04
CA VAL A 12 14.41 8.21 5.52
C VAL A 12 13.25 7.24 5.75
N LEU A 13 12.72 6.69 4.67
CA LEU A 13 11.64 5.71 4.68
C LEU A 13 12.20 4.30 4.60
N GLY A 14 11.73 3.39 5.46
CA GLY A 14 12.10 1.98 5.44
C GLY A 14 10.88 1.08 5.23
N TYR A 15 11.14 -0.20 5.01
CA TYR A 15 10.12 -1.23 4.89
C TYR A 15 9.81 -1.90 6.23
N SER A 16 8.53 -1.99 6.60
CA SER A 16 8.06 -2.80 7.71
C SER A 16 7.20 -3.96 7.21
N GLY A 17 7.66 -5.20 7.37
CA GLY A 17 6.96 -6.43 6.96
C GLY A 17 6.35 -7.16 8.16
N TYR A 18 5.45 -8.11 7.90
CA TYR A 18 4.98 -9.02 8.97
C TYR A 18 5.86 -10.26 9.02
N GLU A 19 6.11 -10.79 10.21
CA GLU A 19 6.68 -12.13 10.35
C GLU A 19 5.75 -13.20 9.76
N ARG A 20 6.29 -14.39 9.50
CA ARG A 20 5.53 -15.50 8.94
C ARG A 20 4.54 -16.08 9.97
N GLY A 21 3.31 -15.58 9.96
CA GLY A 21 2.19 -16.21 10.68
C GLY A 21 1.65 -17.46 9.98
N LYS A 22 0.61 -18.08 10.55
CA LYS A 22 -0.16 -19.18 9.92
C LYS A 22 -1.53 -18.66 9.45
N GLY A 23 -2.12 -19.31 8.45
CA GLY A 23 -3.49 -19.02 8.00
C GLY A 23 -3.63 -18.02 6.85
N TRP A 24 -4.83 -18.01 6.26
CA TRP A 24 -5.17 -17.22 5.07
C TRP A 24 -5.30 -15.72 5.36
N LEU A 25 -5.87 -15.35 6.51
CA LEU A 25 -5.97 -13.95 6.94
C LEU A 25 -4.60 -13.29 7.02
N HIS A 26 -3.65 -13.96 7.68
CA HIS A 26 -2.27 -13.45 7.79
C HIS A 26 -1.62 -13.30 6.41
N LYS A 27 -1.92 -14.21 5.48
CA LYS A 27 -1.45 -14.12 4.09
C LYS A 27 -1.98 -12.91 3.37
N ARG A 28 -3.26 -12.62 3.55
CA ARG A 28 -3.89 -11.44 2.97
C ARG A 28 -3.36 -10.15 3.60
N ALA A 29 -3.17 -10.11 4.91
CA ALA A 29 -2.65 -8.93 5.60
C ALA A 29 -1.19 -8.65 5.22
N ALA A 30 -0.33 -9.67 5.19
CA ALA A 30 1.06 -9.55 4.75
C ALA A 30 1.17 -9.09 3.28
N PHE A 31 0.34 -9.67 2.39
CA PHE A 31 0.28 -9.23 0.99
C PHE A 31 -0.14 -7.76 0.88
N ASP A 32 -1.19 -7.36 1.59
CA ASP A 32 -1.70 -5.99 1.52
C ASP A 32 -0.70 -4.97 2.09
N ASN A 33 0.05 -5.34 3.13
CA ASN A 33 1.14 -4.55 3.68
C ASN A 33 2.33 -4.44 2.71
N LEU A 34 2.75 -5.55 2.09
CA LEU A 34 3.77 -5.56 1.05
C LEU A 34 3.35 -4.68 -0.13
N PHE A 35 2.11 -4.83 -0.61
CA PHE A 35 1.58 -4.05 -1.71
C PHE A 35 1.54 -2.54 -1.40
N THR A 36 1.04 -2.17 -0.21
CA THR A 36 1.05 -0.78 0.26
C THR A 36 2.48 -0.25 0.33
N SER A 37 3.43 -1.07 0.79
CA SER A 37 4.83 -0.69 0.92
C SER A 37 5.53 -0.48 -0.42
N MET A 38 5.33 -1.40 -1.36
CA MET A 38 5.82 -1.23 -2.74
C MET A 38 5.32 0.08 -3.35
N ARG A 39 4.08 0.46 -3.05
CA ARG A 39 3.51 1.71 -3.56
C ARG A 39 4.20 2.93 -2.96
N TYR A 40 4.20 3.12 -1.63
CA TYR A 40 4.74 4.35 -1.06
C TYR A 40 6.27 4.45 -1.20
N LEU A 41 7.00 3.34 -1.05
CA LEU A 41 8.45 3.31 -1.28
C LEU A 41 8.78 3.50 -2.75
N GLY A 42 8.00 2.90 -3.67
CA GLY A 42 8.18 3.09 -5.11
C GLY A 42 7.95 4.54 -5.54
N PHE A 43 6.91 5.20 -5.01
CA PHE A 43 6.69 6.62 -5.24
C PHE A 43 7.79 7.50 -4.64
N ALA A 44 8.30 7.16 -3.45
CA ALA A 44 9.44 7.88 -2.87
C ALA A 44 10.72 7.72 -3.70
N LEU A 45 10.99 6.51 -4.23
CA LEU A 45 12.10 6.26 -5.16
C LEU A 45 11.93 7.00 -6.49
N ALA A 46 10.69 7.18 -6.95
CA ALA A 46 10.35 7.96 -8.14
C ALA A 46 10.36 9.48 -7.90
N GLY A 47 10.77 9.95 -6.72
CA GLY A 47 10.84 11.37 -6.39
C GLY A 47 9.47 11.99 -6.08
N SER A 48 8.50 11.21 -5.61
CA SER A 48 7.18 11.71 -5.17
C SER A 48 6.75 11.06 -3.85
N PRO A 49 7.52 11.24 -2.76
CA PRO A 49 7.16 10.68 -1.46
C PRO A 49 5.86 11.30 -0.95
N TYR A 50 4.97 10.49 -0.39
CA TYR A 50 3.66 10.98 0.08
C TYR A 50 3.17 10.33 1.37
N MET A 51 3.83 9.28 1.85
CA MET A 51 3.41 8.48 2.99
C MET A 51 4.63 7.75 3.58
N GLY A 52 4.61 7.53 4.90
CA GLY A 52 5.65 6.78 5.60
C GLY A 52 5.06 6.11 6.85
N ILE A 53 5.31 4.82 6.99
CA ILE A 53 4.79 4.04 8.11
C ILE A 53 5.70 4.24 9.33
N GLY A 54 5.16 4.76 10.45
CA GLY A 54 5.93 5.06 11.68
C GLY A 54 6.68 3.86 12.30
N ARG A 55 6.37 2.64 11.86
CA ARG A 55 7.04 1.40 12.25
C ARG A 55 8.48 1.29 11.70
N ASN A 56 8.75 1.91 10.55
CA ASN A 56 10.10 1.97 9.98
C ASN A 56 10.32 3.30 9.25
N LEU A 57 10.48 4.34 10.04
CA LEU A 57 10.62 5.72 9.60
C LEU A 57 11.68 6.40 10.44
N ALA A 58 12.53 7.22 9.82
CA ALA A 58 13.46 8.08 10.53
C ALA A 58 13.41 9.49 9.95
N TYR A 59 13.43 10.51 10.81
CA TYR A 59 13.53 11.90 10.40
C TYR A 59 14.39 12.70 11.37
N ARG A 60 14.91 13.83 10.90
CA ARG A 60 15.74 14.74 11.71
C ARG A 60 14.92 15.41 12.81
N LYS A 61 15.51 15.54 14.00
CA LYS A 61 14.86 16.17 15.16
C LYS A 61 14.55 17.64 14.89
N GLU A 62 15.39 18.33 14.12
CA GLU A 62 15.18 19.72 13.73
C GLU A 62 13.91 19.87 12.88
N LEU A 63 13.70 18.94 11.93
CA LEU A 63 12.49 18.92 11.08
C LEU A 63 11.23 18.74 11.93
N PHE A 64 11.28 17.87 12.94
CA PHE A 64 10.17 17.65 13.87
C PHE A 64 9.78 18.93 14.62
N TYR A 65 10.76 19.67 15.17
CA TYR A 65 10.45 20.91 15.89
C TYR A 65 10.00 22.05 14.98
N GLN A 66 10.57 22.18 13.78
CA GLN A 66 10.15 23.19 12.79
C GLN A 66 8.66 23.04 12.47
N GLN A 67 8.17 21.81 12.43
CA GLN A 67 6.78 21.48 12.12
C GLN A 67 5.89 21.40 13.37
N LYS A 68 6.39 21.84 14.53
CA LYS A 68 5.71 21.79 15.83
C LYS A 68 5.26 20.38 16.21
N GLY A 69 6.00 19.38 15.75
CA GLY A 69 5.72 17.96 15.94
C GLY A 69 4.37 17.53 15.37
N PHE A 70 3.61 16.76 16.15
CA PHE A 70 2.30 16.25 15.74
C PHE A 70 1.13 17.20 16.08
N SER A 71 1.40 18.46 16.43
CA SER A 71 0.36 19.36 16.96
C SER A 71 -0.85 19.54 16.02
N ALA A 72 -0.64 19.49 14.71
CA ALA A 72 -1.70 19.59 13.71
C ALA A 72 -2.58 18.33 13.59
N HIS A 73 -2.12 17.20 14.13
CA HIS A 73 -2.74 15.87 13.96
C HIS A 73 -3.10 15.19 15.29
N LEU A 74 -2.88 15.83 16.43
CA LEU A 74 -3.18 15.33 17.79
C LEU A 74 -4.60 14.76 17.96
N ASN A 75 -5.56 15.30 17.21
CA ASN A 75 -6.96 14.89 17.30
C ASN A 75 -7.22 13.54 16.60
N LEU A 76 -6.31 13.00 15.81
CA LEU A 76 -6.48 11.72 15.12
C LEU A 76 -6.11 10.55 16.04
N GLN A 77 -6.85 9.44 15.94
CA GLN A 77 -6.50 8.22 16.68
C GLN A 77 -5.33 7.45 16.06
N ARG A 78 -5.15 7.53 14.73
CA ARG A 78 -4.15 6.79 13.95
C ARG A 78 -3.80 7.54 12.65
N GLY A 79 -2.56 7.34 12.18
CA GLY A 79 -2.07 7.85 10.88
C GLY A 79 -1.37 9.21 10.95
N ASP A 80 -1.01 9.65 12.15
CA ASP A 80 -0.31 10.91 12.40
C ASP A 80 1.06 10.93 11.69
N ASP A 81 1.75 9.78 11.68
CA ASP A 81 3.02 9.59 10.98
C ASP A 81 2.88 9.77 9.46
N ASP A 82 1.84 9.17 8.86
CA ASP A 82 1.61 9.24 7.43
C ASP A 82 1.35 10.69 6.98
N LEU A 83 0.53 11.43 7.75
CA LEU A 83 0.21 12.82 7.46
C LEU A 83 1.39 13.75 7.70
N PHE A 84 2.16 13.50 8.75
CA PHE A 84 3.40 14.22 8.99
C PHE A 84 4.34 14.08 7.79
N ILE A 85 4.59 12.85 7.33
CA ILE A 85 5.41 12.61 6.14
C ILE A 85 4.79 13.21 4.88
N ASN A 86 3.48 13.13 4.70
CA ASN A 86 2.80 13.78 3.58
C ASN A 86 3.03 15.30 3.54
N HIS A 87 3.16 15.96 4.69
CA HIS A 87 3.37 17.40 4.78
C HIS A 87 4.84 17.81 4.63
N VAL A 88 5.78 17.01 5.14
CA VAL A 88 7.19 17.39 5.24
C VAL A 88 8.08 16.78 4.16
N ALA A 89 7.64 15.70 3.51
CA ALA A 89 8.45 14.99 2.52
C ALA A 89 8.44 15.69 1.16
N THR A 90 9.64 15.95 0.65
CA THR A 90 9.90 16.45 -0.69
C THR A 90 10.82 15.48 -1.44
N PRO A 91 10.89 15.55 -2.77
CA PRO A 91 11.78 14.70 -3.57
C PRO A 91 13.26 14.83 -3.16
N GLU A 92 13.67 16.02 -2.72
CA GLU A 92 15.06 16.34 -2.41
C GLU A 92 15.45 15.95 -0.98
N ASN A 93 14.50 16.00 -0.04
CA ASN A 93 14.78 15.75 1.38
C ASN A 93 14.51 14.31 1.82
N THR A 94 13.94 13.47 0.95
CA THR A 94 13.52 12.10 1.28
C THR A 94 14.39 11.06 0.59
N ARG A 95 14.80 10.02 1.32
CA ARG A 95 15.46 8.84 0.75
C ARG A 95 14.79 7.55 1.24
N VAL A 96 14.94 6.48 0.48
CA VAL A 96 14.46 5.15 0.85
C VAL A 96 15.63 4.27 1.25
N GLU A 97 15.50 3.57 2.37
CA GLU A 97 16.43 2.55 2.79
C GLU A 97 16.02 1.19 2.25
N THR A 98 16.90 0.58 1.46
CA THR A 98 16.67 -0.72 0.82
C THR A 98 17.50 -1.85 1.44
N ASP A 99 18.30 -1.57 2.48
CA ASP A 99 19.07 -2.62 3.15
C ASP A 99 18.18 -3.67 3.80
N ALA A 100 18.53 -4.94 3.63
CA ALA A 100 17.87 -6.05 4.32
C ALA A 100 17.94 -5.89 5.85
N ASN A 101 19.08 -5.42 6.40
CA ASN A 101 19.25 -5.24 7.84
C ASN A 101 18.40 -4.10 8.41
N ALA A 102 17.88 -3.21 7.56
CA ALA A 102 17.01 -2.12 7.98
C ALA A 102 15.53 -2.50 7.99
N ILE A 103 15.17 -3.72 7.57
CA ILE A 103 13.78 -4.17 7.54
C ILE A 103 13.30 -4.45 8.96
N VAL A 104 12.17 -3.85 9.32
CA VAL A 104 11.51 -4.11 10.61
C VAL A 104 10.45 -5.19 10.41
N ARG A 105 10.45 -6.20 11.28
CA ARG A 105 9.46 -7.28 11.29
C ARG A 105 8.46 -7.09 12.42
N MET A 106 7.19 -7.08 12.05
CA MET A 106 6.07 -6.97 12.98
C MET A 106 5.55 -8.36 13.34
N GLN A 107 5.11 -8.50 14.59
CA GLN A 107 4.45 -9.72 15.03
C GLN A 107 3.19 -10.02 14.17
N PRO A 108 2.89 -11.31 13.96
CA PRO A 108 1.74 -11.70 13.15
C PRO A 108 0.42 -11.25 13.79
N LEU A 109 -0.55 -10.89 12.95
CA LEU A 109 -1.87 -10.48 13.41
C LEU A 109 -2.60 -11.65 14.05
N LEU A 110 -2.92 -11.52 15.34
CA LEU A 110 -3.66 -12.54 16.10
C LEU A 110 -5.17 -12.47 15.87
N ARG A 111 -5.73 -11.26 15.65
CA ARG A 111 -7.18 -11.06 15.49
C ARG A 111 -7.52 -10.28 14.22
N THR A 112 -8.62 -10.67 13.58
CA THR A 112 -9.20 -9.97 12.42
C THR A 112 -9.65 -8.54 12.74
N LYS A 113 -10.04 -8.28 14.00
CA LYS A 113 -10.48 -6.97 14.46
C LYS A 113 -9.35 -5.95 14.35
N ASP A 114 -8.16 -6.30 14.84
CA ASP A 114 -6.98 -5.42 14.84
C ASP A 114 -6.61 -4.99 13.42
N TRP A 115 -6.59 -5.95 12.48
CA TRP A 115 -6.34 -5.66 11.07
C TRP A 115 -7.42 -4.76 10.44
N LYS A 116 -8.69 -4.98 10.79
CA LYS A 116 -9.80 -4.16 10.30
C LYS A 116 -9.67 -2.73 10.81
N GLU A 117 -9.36 -2.53 12.09
CA GLU A 117 -9.19 -1.19 12.64
C GLU A 117 -7.99 -0.46 12.06
N GLU A 118 -6.89 -1.17 11.80
CA GLU A 118 -5.73 -0.62 11.09
C GLU A 118 -6.11 -0.14 9.69
N LYS A 119 -6.87 -0.95 8.92
CA LYS A 119 -7.34 -0.56 7.59
C LYS A 119 -8.32 0.61 7.61
N ILE A 120 -9.18 0.66 8.61
CA ILE A 120 -10.10 1.78 8.81
C ILE A 120 -9.31 3.05 9.11
N GLY A 121 -8.29 2.98 9.99
CA GLY A 121 -7.39 4.09 10.29
C GLY A 121 -6.71 4.64 9.02
N TYR A 122 -6.09 3.76 8.23
CA TYR A 122 -5.50 4.17 6.95
C TYR A 122 -6.52 4.79 5.99
N ALA A 123 -7.73 4.22 5.88
CA ALA A 123 -8.76 4.75 5.00
C ALA A 123 -9.32 6.11 5.46
N SER A 124 -9.35 6.38 6.77
CA SER A 124 -9.70 7.70 7.30
C SER A 124 -8.60 8.71 7.04
N THR A 125 -7.34 8.35 7.30
CA THR A 125 -6.18 9.25 7.16
C THR A 125 -5.89 9.58 5.70
N ALA A 126 -6.11 8.64 4.79
CA ALA A 126 -5.97 8.88 3.35
C ALA A 126 -6.87 9.99 2.79
N ARG A 127 -7.88 10.44 3.56
CA ARG A 127 -8.74 11.59 3.19
C ARG A 127 -8.09 12.94 3.43
N LEU A 128 -7.12 12.97 4.33
CA LEU A 128 -6.43 14.16 4.77
C LEU A 128 -5.11 14.36 4.01
N TYR A 129 -4.70 13.37 3.18
CA TYR A 129 -3.53 13.50 2.31
C TYR A 129 -3.70 14.67 1.34
N HIS A 130 -2.67 15.50 1.31
CA HIS A 130 -2.46 16.53 0.32
C HIS A 130 -1.70 15.95 -0.88
N GLY A 131 -2.09 16.34 -2.10
CA GLY A 131 -1.40 15.96 -3.34
C GLY A 131 -2.14 14.98 -4.25
N MET A 132 -1.54 14.77 -5.44
CA MET A 132 -2.08 13.94 -6.53
C MET A 132 -2.04 12.44 -6.22
N GLN A 133 -1.22 12.00 -5.26
CA GLN A 133 -0.96 10.60 -4.95
C GLN A 133 -2.21 9.87 -4.45
N ARG A 134 -3.11 10.57 -3.76
CA ARG A 134 -4.44 10.04 -3.41
C ARG A 134 -5.26 9.70 -4.66
N TRP A 135 -5.24 10.58 -5.65
CA TRP A 135 -5.95 10.38 -6.91
C TRP A 135 -5.30 9.27 -7.73
N LEU A 136 -3.96 9.21 -7.78
CA LEU A 136 -3.23 8.11 -8.43
C LEU A 136 -3.57 6.75 -7.81
N ALA A 137 -3.62 6.65 -6.48
CA ALA A 137 -4.04 5.42 -5.80
C ALA A 137 -5.52 5.06 -6.08
N GLY A 138 -6.39 6.06 -6.24
CA GLY A 138 -7.78 5.87 -6.66
C GLY A 138 -7.87 5.37 -8.11
N PHE A 139 -7.13 6.00 -9.01
CA PHE A 139 -7.06 5.67 -10.43
C PHE A 139 -6.48 4.28 -10.67
N GLU A 140 -5.43 3.89 -9.94
CA GLU A 140 -4.88 2.53 -9.91
C GLU A 140 -5.97 1.50 -9.54
N THR A 141 -6.78 1.81 -8.53
CA THR A 141 -7.88 0.92 -8.10
C THR A 141 -8.95 0.80 -9.19
N LEU A 142 -9.33 1.94 -9.80
CA LEU A 142 -10.34 1.99 -10.85
C LEU A 142 -9.90 1.23 -12.10
N THR A 143 -8.68 1.47 -12.58
CA THR A 143 -8.12 0.80 -13.76
C THR A 143 -8.02 -0.72 -13.58
N ARG A 144 -7.73 -1.21 -12.36
CA ARG A 144 -7.79 -2.65 -12.07
C ARG A 144 -9.21 -3.22 -12.17
N LEU A 145 -10.19 -2.53 -11.59
CA LEU A 145 -11.58 -2.98 -11.63
C LEU A 145 -12.12 -2.97 -13.06
N VAL A 146 -11.83 -1.93 -13.83
CA VAL A 146 -12.19 -1.83 -15.25
C VAL A 146 -11.52 -2.94 -16.05
N PHE A 147 -10.22 -3.21 -15.85
CA PHE A 147 -9.53 -4.30 -16.53
C PHE A 147 -10.20 -5.66 -16.27
N HIS A 148 -10.49 -5.98 -15.01
CA HIS A 148 -11.17 -7.23 -14.64
C HIS A 148 -12.59 -7.31 -15.23
N ALA A 149 -13.36 -6.22 -15.18
CA ALA A 149 -14.69 -6.16 -15.76
C ALA A 149 -14.66 -6.34 -17.30
N SER A 150 -13.74 -5.65 -17.99
CA SER A 150 -13.54 -5.78 -19.44
C SER A 150 -13.08 -7.18 -19.83
N TRP A 151 -12.21 -7.81 -19.05
CA TRP A 151 -11.76 -9.18 -19.30
C TRP A 151 -12.92 -10.19 -19.15
N ILE A 152 -13.73 -10.08 -18.09
CA ILE A 152 -14.92 -10.92 -17.90
C ILE A 152 -15.90 -10.72 -19.06
N ALA A 153 -16.19 -9.47 -19.43
CA ALA A 153 -17.08 -9.16 -20.54
C ALA A 153 -16.57 -9.74 -21.86
N ALA A 154 -15.27 -9.60 -22.15
CA ALA A 154 -14.65 -10.15 -23.36
C ALA A 154 -14.75 -11.69 -23.40
N MET A 155 -14.55 -12.37 -22.27
CA MET A 155 -14.70 -13.83 -22.19
C MET A 155 -16.17 -14.25 -22.39
N VAL A 156 -17.12 -13.59 -21.74
CA VAL A 156 -18.55 -13.91 -21.86
C VAL A 156 -19.03 -13.70 -23.30
N ILE A 157 -18.73 -12.56 -23.91
CA ILE A 157 -19.10 -12.25 -25.30
C ILE A 157 -18.42 -13.24 -26.26
N GLY A 158 -17.13 -13.52 -26.05
CA GLY A 158 -16.37 -14.47 -26.87
C GLY A 158 -16.96 -15.88 -26.85
N ILE A 159 -17.42 -16.34 -25.69
CA ILE A 159 -18.06 -17.66 -25.54
C ILE A 159 -19.47 -17.66 -26.16
N LEU A 160 -20.30 -16.65 -25.86
CA LEU A 160 -21.70 -16.60 -26.31
C LEU A 160 -21.83 -16.46 -27.84
N HIS A 161 -20.92 -15.71 -28.46
CA HIS A 161 -20.94 -15.48 -29.91
C HIS A 161 -19.97 -16.40 -30.68
N PHE A 162 -19.34 -17.38 -30.02
CA PHE A 162 -18.36 -18.31 -30.61
C PHE A 162 -17.12 -17.64 -31.25
N HIS A 163 -16.74 -16.45 -30.80
CA HIS A 163 -15.50 -15.77 -31.20
C HIS A 163 -14.30 -16.32 -30.41
N TRP A 164 -13.93 -17.57 -30.65
CA TRP A 164 -12.84 -18.25 -29.93
C TRP A 164 -11.49 -17.54 -30.03
N LEU A 165 -11.21 -16.87 -31.15
CA LEU A 165 -9.97 -16.12 -31.33
C LEU A 165 -9.91 -14.91 -30.38
N ALA A 166 -11.01 -14.17 -30.22
CA ALA A 166 -11.08 -13.03 -29.30
C ALA A 166 -10.95 -13.48 -27.83
N ALA A 167 -11.61 -14.58 -27.46
CA ALA A 167 -11.48 -15.18 -26.13
C ALA A 167 -10.03 -15.66 -25.87
N GLY A 168 -9.39 -16.26 -26.87
CA GLY A 168 -7.99 -16.70 -26.79
C GLY A 168 -7.03 -15.53 -26.56
N VAL A 169 -7.18 -14.42 -27.31
CA VAL A 169 -6.38 -13.20 -27.12
C VAL A 169 -6.61 -12.59 -25.74
N ALA A 170 -7.87 -12.49 -25.28
CA ALA A 170 -8.19 -11.99 -23.95
C ALA A 170 -7.56 -12.84 -22.83
N CYS A 171 -7.58 -14.17 -22.98
CA CYS A 171 -6.92 -15.09 -22.07
C CYS A 171 -5.39 -14.90 -22.05
N LEU A 172 -4.76 -14.76 -23.22
CA LEU A 172 -3.32 -14.54 -23.34
C LEU A 172 -2.88 -13.23 -22.69
N LEU A 173 -3.61 -12.14 -22.93
CA LEU A 173 -3.33 -10.84 -22.30
C LEU A 173 -3.44 -10.91 -20.76
N PHE A 174 -4.44 -11.63 -20.25
CA PHE A 174 -4.58 -11.86 -18.82
C PHE A 174 -3.42 -12.66 -18.25
N LEU A 175 -3.03 -13.77 -18.89
CA LEU A 175 -1.89 -14.59 -18.49
C LEU A 175 -0.59 -13.79 -18.52
N PHE A 176 -0.34 -13.01 -19.58
CA PHE A 176 0.83 -12.15 -19.69
C PHE A 176 0.91 -11.15 -18.53
N ARG A 177 -0.17 -10.36 -18.31
CA ARG A 177 -0.25 -9.43 -17.17
C ARG A 177 -0.03 -10.15 -15.84
N PHE A 178 -0.65 -11.31 -15.65
CA PHE A 178 -0.53 -12.10 -14.44
C PHE A 178 0.91 -12.56 -14.18
N THR A 179 1.60 -13.08 -15.20
CA THR A 179 3.00 -13.50 -15.07
C THR A 179 3.91 -12.33 -14.69
N LEU A 180 3.76 -11.17 -15.33
CA LEU A 180 4.51 -9.97 -14.98
C LEU A 180 4.27 -9.54 -13.54
N GLN A 181 3.01 -9.44 -13.11
CA GLN A 181 2.67 -9.09 -11.73
C GLN A 181 3.23 -10.11 -10.73
N ALA A 182 3.14 -11.40 -11.04
CA ALA A 182 3.68 -12.46 -10.19
C ALA A 182 5.21 -12.36 -10.08
N VAL A 183 5.92 -12.10 -11.16
CA VAL A 183 7.38 -11.92 -11.14
C VAL A 183 7.76 -10.71 -10.31
N ILE A 184 7.14 -9.55 -10.53
CA ILE A 184 7.46 -8.31 -9.81
C ILE A 184 7.21 -8.47 -8.32
N VAL A 185 6.01 -8.92 -7.92
CA VAL A 185 5.66 -9.04 -6.50
C VAL A 185 6.53 -10.07 -5.79
N ASN A 186 6.82 -11.22 -6.41
CA ASN A 186 7.66 -12.23 -5.77
C ASN A 186 9.14 -11.85 -5.76
N LYS A 187 9.62 -11.09 -6.75
CA LYS A 187 10.97 -10.52 -6.73
C LYS A 187 11.11 -9.52 -5.60
N THR A 188 10.19 -8.55 -5.50
CA THR A 188 10.21 -7.57 -4.40
C THR A 188 10.01 -8.22 -3.04
N ALA A 189 9.16 -9.24 -2.92
CA ALA A 189 9.03 -10.02 -1.69
C ALA A 189 10.38 -10.67 -1.31
N ARG A 190 11.09 -11.26 -2.28
CA ARG A 190 12.40 -11.87 -2.03
C ARG A 190 13.44 -10.84 -1.61
N ASP A 191 13.49 -9.69 -2.29
CA ASP A 191 14.44 -8.61 -2.00
C ASP A 191 14.17 -7.98 -0.62
N LEU A 192 12.90 -7.94 -0.21
CA LEU A 192 12.47 -7.53 1.13
C LEU A 192 12.42 -8.68 2.14
N GLU A 193 13.14 -9.77 1.88
CA GLU A 193 13.27 -10.97 2.73
C GLU A 193 11.95 -11.55 3.27
N GLU A 194 10.84 -11.36 2.55
CA GLU A 194 9.57 -11.98 2.88
C GLU A 194 9.67 -13.49 2.65
N GLN A 195 9.45 -14.27 3.70
CA GLN A 195 9.51 -15.74 3.66
C GLN A 195 8.38 -16.39 2.84
N ARG A 196 7.50 -15.59 2.22
CA ARG A 196 6.27 -16.04 1.55
C ARG A 196 6.31 -15.77 0.06
N ARG A 197 5.94 -16.80 -0.71
CA ARG A 197 5.72 -16.72 -2.15
C ARG A 197 4.23 -16.57 -2.45
N TYR A 198 3.88 -15.66 -3.34
CA TYR A 198 2.51 -15.27 -3.64
C TYR A 198 1.97 -15.79 -4.97
N TYR A 199 2.76 -16.53 -5.77
CA TYR A 199 2.39 -17.01 -7.13
C TYR A 199 0.93 -17.45 -7.28
N PHE A 200 0.48 -18.46 -6.53
CA PHE A 200 -0.87 -19.02 -6.67
C PHE A 200 -1.98 -18.18 -6.01
N THR A 201 -1.64 -17.32 -5.05
CA THR A 201 -2.62 -16.49 -4.33
C THR A 201 -2.77 -15.09 -4.90
N LEU A 202 -1.87 -14.71 -5.82
CA LEU A 202 -1.88 -13.40 -6.45
C LEU A 202 -3.13 -13.11 -7.27
N PRO A 203 -3.74 -14.06 -8.03
CA PRO A 203 -5.00 -13.78 -8.73
C PRO A 203 -6.12 -13.42 -7.75
N ALA A 204 -6.23 -14.18 -6.66
CA ALA A 204 -7.22 -13.94 -5.63
C ALA A 204 -7.00 -12.58 -4.96
N PHE A 205 -5.76 -12.22 -4.64
CA PHE A 205 -5.47 -10.95 -3.99
C PHE A 205 -5.57 -9.74 -4.93
N ASP A 206 -5.19 -9.86 -6.20
CA ASP A 206 -5.31 -8.80 -7.20
C ASP A 206 -6.78 -8.40 -7.43
N LEU A 207 -7.71 -9.36 -7.33
CA LEU A 207 -9.15 -9.09 -7.38
C LEU A 207 -9.71 -8.60 -6.03
N LEU A 208 -9.34 -9.26 -4.93
CA LEU A 208 -9.94 -8.98 -3.62
C LEU A 208 -9.48 -7.64 -3.05
N GLN A 209 -8.23 -7.21 -3.31
CA GLN A 209 -7.67 -5.99 -2.76
C GLN A 209 -8.37 -4.69 -3.21
N PRO A 210 -8.61 -4.43 -4.53
CA PRO A 210 -9.30 -3.22 -4.96
C PRO A 210 -10.73 -3.15 -4.43
N ILE A 211 -11.44 -4.28 -4.38
CA ILE A 211 -12.79 -4.39 -3.81
C ILE A 211 -12.79 -3.99 -2.33
N GLN A 212 -11.80 -4.48 -1.56
CA GLN A 212 -11.66 -4.12 -0.15
C GLN A 212 -11.34 -2.65 0.04
N SER A 213 -10.40 -2.10 -0.74
CA SER A 213 -10.05 -0.69 -0.67
C SER A 213 -11.28 0.19 -0.92
N LEU A 214 -12.08 -0.17 -1.92
CA LEU A 214 -13.34 0.52 -2.22
C LEU A 214 -14.35 0.39 -1.09
N ARG A 215 -14.50 -0.82 -0.52
CA ARG A 215 -15.38 -1.07 0.64
C ARG A 215 -14.99 -0.24 1.85
N TRP A 216 -13.70 -0.12 2.16
CA TRP A 216 -13.23 0.70 3.28
C TRP A 216 -13.41 2.19 3.02
N LYS A 217 -13.15 2.66 1.80
CA LYS A 217 -13.42 4.06 1.40
C LYS A 217 -14.90 4.40 1.55
N TRP A 218 -15.80 3.52 1.10
CA TRP A 218 -17.25 3.62 1.29
C TRP A 218 -17.62 3.60 2.77
N TYR A 219 -17.11 2.63 3.54
CA TYR A 219 -17.38 2.53 4.97
C TYR A 219 -17.02 3.82 5.73
N CYS A 220 -15.86 4.41 5.43
CA CYS A 220 -15.46 5.66 6.04
C CYS A 220 -16.31 6.85 5.51
N LEU A 221 -16.93 6.78 4.32
CA LEU A 221 -17.69 7.91 3.72
C LEU A 221 -18.99 8.13 4.50
N PHE A 222 -19.59 7.04 4.96
CA PHE A 222 -20.83 7.04 5.73
C PHE A 222 -20.64 7.23 7.25
N ARG A 223 -19.40 7.22 7.77
CA ARG A 223 -19.13 7.49 9.20
C ARG A 223 -18.74 8.94 9.44
N LYS A 224 -19.24 9.51 10.55
CA LYS A 224 -18.92 10.87 10.99
C LYS A 224 -17.45 10.97 11.39
N LYS A 225 -16.80 12.11 11.12
CA LYS A 225 -15.39 12.39 11.48
C LYS A 225 -15.10 12.16 12.97
N SER A 226 -16.10 12.36 13.84
CA SER A 226 -16.01 12.17 15.30
C SER A 226 -15.61 10.77 15.75
N ASP A 227 -15.89 9.73 14.95
CA ASP A 227 -15.57 8.34 15.32
C ASP A 227 -14.06 8.03 15.22
N PHE A 228 -13.31 8.88 14.52
CA PHE A 228 -11.88 8.70 14.25
C PHE A 228 -11.00 9.68 15.05
N LEU A 229 -11.64 10.56 15.83
CA LEU A 229 -10.94 11.50 16.68
C LEU A 229 -10.67 10.89 18.06
N ARG A 230 -9.53 11.23 18.64
CA ARG A 230 -9.19 10.86 20.02
C ARG A 230 -10.17 11.63 20.93
N LYS A 231 -10.91 10.89 21.75
CA LYS A 231 -11.78 11.48 22.78
C LYS A 231 -10.94 12.02 23.92
#